data_AF-A0A7C1ERW3-F1
#
_entry.id   AF-A0A7C1ERW3-F1
#
_cell.length_a   1.000
_cell.length_b   1.000
_cell.length_c   1.000
_cell.angle_alpha   90.00
_cell.angle_beta   90.00
_cell.angle_gamma   90.00
#
_symmetry.space_group_name_H-M   'P 1'
#
loop_
_entity.id
_entity.type
_entity.pdbx_description
1 polymer ?
#
loop_
_entity_poly.entity_id
_entity_poly.type
_entity_poly.pdbx_seq_one_letter_code
_entity_poly.pdbx_strand_id
1 'polypeptide(L)'
;MKIKASSLVYIALAIVASFSGYLLVNPQATVSPVRARSVEMPAVPNVFYLTMTQQTQGLLNSEAVQENGVVTGQSWLDAQNSEKQQALDALIIEAPFLQSVSQFDKEWLVSKFRDGVVIVGLGADHNVLAEALNLKTLRNSNERPRSFAPNQYLMVQLLWLGQSEDLQKYEASNWLEQQIGGNNTPLDDIQGPVITSFSKSIGEVNSENDMRILFSRISSGVEHAYAQRAEYLALVANSQK
;
A
#
# COMPACT_ATOMS: atom_id res chain seq x y z
N MET A 1 -37.18 47.22 -24.52
CA MET A 1 -37.55 45.82 -24.19
C MET A 1 -37.25 45.60 -22.71
N LYS A 2 -38.27 45.52 -21.85
CA LYS A 2 -38.10 45.40 -20.39
C LYS A 2 -37.90 43.93 -20.04
N ILE A 3 -36.66 43.54 -19.75
CA ILE A 3 -36.37 42.21 -19.22
C ILE A 3 -36.93 42.17 -17.79
N LYS A 4 -37.89 41.27 -17.54
CA LYS A 4 -38.52 41.11 -16.23
C LYS A 4 -37.47 40.64 -15.22
N ALA A 5 -37.39 41.33 -14.07
CA ALA A 5 -36.45 41.02 -12.99
C ALA A 5 -36.54 39.56 -12.48
N SER A 6 -37.68 38.89 -12.71
CA SER A 6 -37.86 37.48 -12.38
C SER A 6 -37.05 36.51 -13.25
N SER A 7 -36.64 36.88 -14.47
CA SER A 7 -35.84 36.01 -15.35
C SER A 7 -34.34 36.04 -15.03
N LEU A 8 -33.86 37.11 -14.37
CA LEU A 8 -32.47 37.21 -13.91
C LEU A 8 -32.20 36.37 -12.65
N VAL A 9 -33.22 36.19 -11.80
CA VAL A 9 -33.09 35.38 -10.58
C VAL A 9 -32.92 33.88 -10.89
N TYR A 10 -33.60 33.36 -11.92
CA TYR A 10 -33.45 31.95 -12.31
C TYR A 10 -32.12 31.64 -13.00
N ILE A 11 -31.55 32.59 -13.75
CA ILE A 11 -30.22 32.42 -14.36
C ILE A 11 -29.13 32.53 -13.28
N ALA A 12 -29.29 33.41 -12.30
CA ALA A 12 -28.37 33.50 -11.15
C ALA A 12 -28.40 32.22 -10.29
N LEU A 13 -29.57 31.62 -10.06
CA LEU A 13 -29.69 30.34 -9.33
C LEU A 13 -29.14 29.14 -10.12
N ALA A 14 -29.30 29.13 -11.45
CA ALA A 14 -28.71 28.07 -12.28
C ALA A 14 -27.17 28.15 -12.33
N ILE A 15 -26.58 29.36 -12.30
CA ILE A 15 -25.12 29.53 -12.25
C ILE A 15 -24.56 29.20 -10.85
N VAL A 16 -25.27 29.55 -9.77
CA VAL A 16 -24.87 29.16 -8.40
C VAL A 16 -24.99 27.64 -8.18
N ALA A 17 -26.01 26.97 -8.74
CA ALA A 17 -26.12 25.51 -8.70
C ALA A 17 -25.06 24.80 -9.57
N SER A 18 -24.63 25.43 -10.67
CA SER A 18 -23.56 24.89 -11.53
C SER A 18 -22.15 25.08 -10.94
N PHE A 19 -21.95 26.09 -10.09
CA PHE A 19 -20.69 26.30 -9.36
C PHE A 19 -20.63 25.57 -8.01
N SER A 20 -21.77 25.20 -7.44
CA SER A 20 -21.81 24.37 -6.22
C SER A 20 -21.44 22.90 -6.47
N GLY A 21 -21.57 22.43 -7.72
CA GLY A 21 -21.21 21.06 -8.13
C GLY A 21 -19.74 20.87 -8.54
N TYR A 22 -19.00 21.95 -8.81
CA TYR A 22 -17.60 21.89 -9.28
C TYR A 22 -16.55 22.30 -8.24
N LEU A 23 -16.97 22.81 -7.07
CA LEU A 23 -16.07 23.11 -5.95
C LEU A 23 -15.97 21.97 -4.91
N LEU A 24 -16.56 20.80 -5.20
CA LEU A 24 -16.37 19.56 -4.42
C LEU A 24 -15.54 18.50 -5.16
N VAL A 25 -14.92 18.85 -6.29
CA VAL A 25 -13.98 17.99 -7.04
C VAL A 25 -12.63 18.69 -7.15
N ASN A 26 -12.10 19.05 -6.00
CA ASN A 26 -10.67 19.17 -5.73
C ASN A 26 -10.56 19.50 -4.25
N PRO A 27 -10.55 18.49 -3.36
CA PRO A 27 -9.45 18.61 -2.43
C PRO A 27 -8.21 18.61 -3.35
N GLN A 28 -7.43 19.69 -3.31
CA GLN A 28 -5.99 19.48 -3.33
C GLN A 28 -5.75 18.17 -2.59
N ALA A 29 -4.90 17.28 -3.13
CA ALA A 29 -4.37 16.17 -2.37
C ALA A 29 -3.72 16.77 -1.09
N THR A 30 -4.58 17.11 -0.13
CA THR A 30 -4.44 16.93 1.27
C THR A 30 -4.15 15.47 1.27
N VAL A 31 -2.85 15.19 1.16
CA VAL A 31 -2.23 14.05 1.80
C VAL A 31 -2.94 14.06 3.15
N SER A 32 -4.02 13.27 3.25
CA SER A 32 -4.67 13.05 4.53
C SER A 32 -3.49 12.75 5.41
N PRO A 33 -3.26 13.51 6.50
CA PRO A 33 -2.15 13.21 7.37
C PRO A 33 -2.33 11.73 7.65
N VAL A 34 -1.42 10.92 7.10
CA VAL A 34 -1.43 9.47 7.23
C VAL A 34 -1.66 9.31 8.71
N ARG A 35 -2.86 8.84 9.13
CA ARG A 35 -3.23 8.83 10.54
C ARG A 35 -2.04 8.21 11.22
N ALA A 36 -1.31 9.00 12.02
CA ALA A 36 0.02 8.60 12.47
C ALA A 36 -0.14 7.19 13.05
N ARG A 37 0.36 6.20 12.31
CA ARG A 37 -0.01 4.81 12.58
C ARG A 37 0.48 4.50 13.98
N SER A 38 -0.31 3.73 14.74
CA SER A 38 0.12 3.32 16.07
C SER A 38 1.54 2.75 16.00
N VAL A 39 2.37 3.12 16.98
CA VAL A 39 3.69 2.51 17.15
C VAL A 39 3.61 1.23 17.97
N GLU A 40 2.49 1.00 18.63
CA GLU A 40 2.20 -0.24 19.35
C GLU A 40 1.57 -1.26 18.41
N MET A 41 2.23 -2.41 18.30
CA MET A 41 1.75 -3.54 17.51
C MET A 41 0.53 -4.17 18.20
N PRO A 42 -0.57 -4.43 17.48
CA PRO A 42 -1.71 -5.14 18.03
C PRO A 42 -1.34 -6.58 18.37
N ALA A 43 -2.01 -7.16 19.38
CA ALA A 43 -1.80 -8.55 19.76
C ALA A 43 -2.10 -9.54 18.61
N VAL A 44 -3.04 -9.18 17.74
CA VAL A 44 -3.37 -9.91 16.51
C VAL A 44 -3.31 -8.93 15.35
N PRO A 45 -2.29 -9.02 14.47
CA PRO A 45 -2.20 -8.20 13.26
C PRO A 45 -3.38 -8.40 12.32
N ASN A 46 -3.84 -7.33 11.67
CA ASN A 46 -4.87 -7.43 10.64
C ASN A 46 -4.23 -7.84 9.31
N VAL A 47 -4.24 -9.14 9.03
CA VAL A 47 -3.84 -9.69 7.73
C VAL A 47 -5.09 -9.97 6.92
N PHE A 48 -5.15 -9.45 5.70
CA PHE A 48 -6.28 -9.66 4.80
C PHE A 48 -5.87 -10.46 3.56
N TYR A 49 -6.70 -11.41 3.14
CA TYR A 49 -6.53 -12.17 1.90
C TYR A 49 -7.67 -11.87 0.93
N LEU A 50 -7.30 -11.24 -0.19
CA LEU A 50 -8.18 -10.94 -1.31
C LEU A 50 -8.12 -12.09 -2.32
N THR A 51 -9.18 -12.89 -2.37
CA THR A 51 -9.24 -14.17 -3.10
C THR A 51 -10.54 -14.37 -3.87
N MET A 52 -10.45 -15.06 -5.01
CA MET A 52 -11.60 -15.60 -5.70
C MET A 52 -11.86 -16.99 -5.09
N THR A 53 -12.85 -17.10 -4.19
CA THR A 53 -13.12 -18.19 -3.23
C THR A 53 -13.26 -19.64 -3.75
N GLN A 54 -12.81 -19.95 -4.96
CA GLN A 54 -12.88 -21.30 -5.54
C GLN A 54 -11.54 -21.80 -6.11
N GLN A 55 -10.48 -21.00 -6.12
CA GLN A 55 -9.17 -21.43 -6.63
C GLN A 55 -8.14 -21.53 -5.52
N THR A 56 -7.55 -22.71 -5.37
CA THR A 56 -6.41 -22.96 -4.50
C THR A 56 -5.12 -22.55 -5.20
N GLN A 57 -4.29 -21.73 -4.56
CA GLN A 57 -2.94 -21.41 -5.05
C GLN A 57 -1.93 -22.26 -4.27
N GLY A 58 -1.65 -23.47 -4.76
CA GLY A 58 -0.91 -24.47 -3.98
C GLY A 58 -1.73 -24.94 -2.77
N LEU A 59 -1.16 -24.89 -1.56
CA LEU A 59 -1.87 -25.13 -0.30
C LEU A 59 -2.58 -23.89 0.26
N LEU A 60 -2.37 -22.72 -0.34
CA LEU A 60 -3.02 -21.50 0.11
C LEU A 60 -4.46 -21.46 -0.42
N ASN A 61 -5.39 -21.48 0.53
CA ASN A 61 -6.83 -21.40 0.32
C ASN A 61 -7.50 -20.67 1.50
N SER A 62 -8.79 -20.35 1.40
CA SER A 62 -9.50 -19.59 2.43
C SER A 62 -9.46 -20.24 3.82
N GLU A 63 -9.58 -21.56 3.91
CA GLU A 63 -9.52 -22.31 5.18
C GLU A 63 -8.11 -22.22 5.80
N ALA A 64 -7.07 -22.52 5.01
CA ALA A 64 -5.68 -22.50 5.45
C ALA A 64 -5.24 -21.11 5.95
N VAL A 65 -5.68 -20.02 5.31
CA VAL A 65 -5.34 -18.68 5.80
C VAL A 65 -6.15 -18.30 7.05
N GLN A 66 -7.41 -18.73 7.17
CA GLN A 66 -8.25 -18.46 8.35
C GLN A 66 -7.70 -19.16 9.60
N GLU A 67 -7.12 -20.36 9.46
CA GLU A 67 -6.38 -21.03 10.54
C GLU A 67 -5.19 -20.21 11.06
N ASN A 68 -4.66 -19.29 10.24
CA ASN A 68 -3.60 -18.37 10.60
C ASN A 68 -4.13 -16.98 11.03
N GLY A 69 -5.43 -16.86 11.32
CA GLY A 69 -6.06 -15.61 11.75
C GLY A 69 -6.24 -14.56 10.65
N VAL A 70 -6.12 -14.96 9.38
CA VAL A 70 -6.28 -14.05 8.24
C VAL A 70 -7.75 -13.84 7.91
N VAL A 71 -8.14 -12.58 7.75
CA VAL A 71 -9.48 -12.21 7.27
C VAL A 71 -9.53 -12.37 5.77
N THR A 72 -10.60 -12.96 5.23
CA THR A 72 -10.75 -13.19 3.79
C THR A 72 -11.86 -12.33 3.19
N GLY A 73 -11.68 -11.87 1.95
CA GLY A 73 -12.74 -11.23 1.17
C GLY A 73 -12.54 -11.40 -0.33
N GLN A 74 -13.54 -10.95 -1.09
CA GLN A 74 -13.63 -11.15 -2.54
C GLN A 74 -13.58 -9.83 -3.32
N SER A 75 -13.46 -8.69 -2.63
CA SER A 75 -13.38 -7.39 -3.25
C SER A 75 -12.39 -6.47 -2.55
N TRP A 76 -11.87 -5.49 -3.29
CA TRP A 76 -11.07 -4.40 -2.72
C TRP A 76 -11.83 -3.62 -1.65
N LEU A 77 -13.15 -3.49 -1.80
CA LEU A 77 -14.02 -2.88 -0.80
C LEU A 77 -14.03 -3.66 0.51
N ASP A 78 -13.97 -4.99 0.48
CA ASP A 78 -13.88 -5.81 1.70
C ASP A 78 -12.56 -5.55 2.43
N ALA A 79 -11.45 -5.48 1.71
CA ALA A 79 -10.13 -5.16 2.27
C ALA A 79 -10.12 -3.74 2.90
N GLN A 80 -10.69 -2.76 2.21
CA GLN A 80 -10.84 -1.39 2.72
C GLN A 80 -11.76 -1.32 3.94
N ASN A 81 -12.81 -2.15 4.00
CA ASN A 81 -13.70 -2.20 5.15
C ASN A 81 -13.06 -2.90 6.35
N SER A 82 -12.23 -3.92 6.12
CA SER A 82 -11.40 -4.53 7.18
C SER A 82 -10.47 -3.49 7.81
N GLU A 83 -9.82 -2.65 6.98
CA GLU A 83 -8.95 -1.57 7.48
C GLU A 83 -9.67 -0.60 8.43
N LYS A 84 -10.96 -0.32 8.18
CA LYS A 84 -11.75 0.59 9.04
C LYS A 84 -11.97 0.03 10.44
N GLN A 85 -11.95 -1.30 10.60
CA GLN A 85 -12.09 -1.97 11.89
C GLN A 85 -10.75 -2.00 12.63
N GLN A 86 -9.67 -2.31 11.92
CA GLN A 86 -8.30 -2.31 12.44
C GLN A 86 -7.33 -1.98 11.30
N ALA A 87 -6.31 -1.17 11.57
CA ALA A 87 -5.30 -0.83 10.57
C ALA A 87 -4.71 -2.08 9.91
N LEU A 88 -4.68 -2.11 8.58
CA LEU A 88 -4.29 -3.28 7.79
C LEU A 88 -2.77 -3.55 7.85
N ASP A 89 -2.31 -4.63 8.46
CA ASP A 89 -0.88 -4.89 8.64
C ASP A 89 -0.24 -5.61 7.45
N ALA A 90 -1.01 -6.48 6.80
CA ALA A 90 -0.58 -7.17 5.60
C ALA A 90 -1.76 -7.46 4.66
N LEU A 91 -1.47 -7.53 3.37
CA LEU A 91 -2.44 -7.79 2.32
C LEU A 91 -1.90 -8.85 1.37
N ILE A 92 -2.58 -9.98 1.30
CA ILE A 92 -2.32 -11.08 0.37
C ILE A 92 -3.32 -10.96 -0.78
N ILE A 93 -2.84 -10.96 -2.03
CA ILE A 93 -3.63 -10.62 -3.21
C ILE A 93 -3.33 -11.63 -4.31
N GLU A 94 -4.36 -12.27 -4.87
CA GLU A 94 -4.20 -13.09 -6.07
C GLU A 94 -4.00 -12.23 -7.32
N ALA A 95 -3.15 -12.71 -8.25
CA ALA A 95 -2.82 -12.01 -9.49
C ALA A 95 -4.02 -11.45 -10.27
N PRO A 96 -5.17 -12.14 -10.39
CA PRO A 96 -6.34 -11.58 -11.08
C PRO A 96 -6.81 -10.23 -10.51
N PHE A 97 -6.76 -10.03 -9.18
CA PHE A 97 -7.14 -8.74 -8.58
C PHE A 97 -6.15 -7.62 -8.88
N LEU A 98 -4.86 -7.96 -8.99
CA LEU A 98 -3.82 -7.00 -9.36
C LEU A 98 -3.94 -6.58 -10.84
N GLN A 99 -4.30 -7.51 -11.72
CA GLN A 99 -4.48 -7.26 -13.15
C GLN A 99 -5.72 -6.43 -13.48
N SER A 100 -6.74 -6.47 -12.62
CA SER A 100 -8.00 -5.73 -12.80
C SER A 100 -8.21 -4.64 -11.75
N VAL A 101 -7.13 -4.14 -11.13
CA VAL A 101 -7.21 -3.10 -10.10
C VAL A 101 -7.71 -1.78 -10.71
N SER A 102 -8.71 -1.16 -10.08
CA SER A 102 -9.15 0.17 -10.52
C SER A 102 -8.13 1.24 -10.13
N GLN A 103 -8.16 2.42 -10.77
CA GLN A 103 -7.26 3.51 -10.38
C GLN A 103 -7.45 3.93 -8.90
N PHE A 104 -8.70 3.91 -8.41
CA PHE A 104 -9.01 4.20 -7.02
C PHE A 104 -8.40 3.17 -6.05
N ASP A 105 -8.57 1.87 -6.35
CA ASP A 105 -8.02 0.79 -5.52
C ASP A 105 -6.50 0.76 -5.58
N LYS A 106 -5.92 1.12 -6.73
CA LYS A 106 -4.47 1.29 -6.92
C LYS A 106 -3.92 2.40 -6.05
N GLU A 107 -4.55 3.57 -6.03
CA GLU A 107 -4.14 4.69 -5.15
C GLU A 107 -4.20 4.29 -3.67
N TRP A 108 -5.26 3.59 -3.27
CA TRP A 108 -5.37 3.04 -1.92
C TRP A 108 -4.24 2.04 -1.64
N LEU A 109 -3.99 1.07 -2.52
CA LEU A 109 -2.93 0.08 -2.35
C LEU A 109 -1.54 0.73 -2.25
N VAL A 110 -1.26 1.74 -3.09
CA VAL A 110 0.00 2.50 -3.04
C VAL A 110 0.15 3.22 -1.70
N SER A 111 -0.93 3.79 -1.15
CA SER A 111 -0.87 4.39 0.18
C SER A 111 -0.52 3.36 1.26
N LYS A 112 -1.12 2.17 1.23
CA LYS A 112 -0.80 1.08 2.17
C LYS A 112 0.64 0.61 2.02
N PHE A 113 1.10 0.46 0.78
CA PHE A 113 2.46 0.08 0.50
C PHE A 113 3.46 1.08 1.07
N ARG A 114 3.23 2.41 0.95
CA ARG A 114 4.08 3.45 1.55
C ARG A 114 4.03 3.47 3.08
N ASP A 115 2.88 3.10 3.64
CA ASP A 115 2.63 3.07 5.08
C ASP A 115 3.29 1.88 5.81
N GLY A 116 4.02 0.99 5.13
CA GLY A 116 4.63 -0.18 5.76
C GLY A 116 3.78 -1.44 5.78
N VAL A 117 2.65 -1.47 5.05
CA VAL A 117 1.86 -2.70 4.90
C VAL A 117 2.65 -3.73 4.09
N VAL A 118 2.69 -4.97 4.58
CA VAL A 118 3.31 -6.07 3.83
C VAL A 118 2.37 -6.47 2.70
N ILE A 119 2.81 -6.34 1.45
CA ILE A 119 2.02 -6.70 0.27
C ILE A 119 2.55 -8.02 -0.32
N VAL A 120 1.68 -9.00 -0.48
CA VAL A 120 1.99 -10.31 -1.06
C VAL A 120 1.17 -10.52 -2.32
N GLY A 121 1.81 -10.53 -3.49
CA GLY A 121 1.20 -10.91 -4.76
C GLY A 121 1.37 -12.40 -5.04
N LEU A 122 0.28 -13.17 -4.98
CA LEU A 122 0.24 -14.61 -5.31
C LEU A 122 0.01 -14.82 -6.81
N GLY A 123 0.89 -15.59 -7.43
CA GLY A 123 0.91 -15.83 -8.88
C GLY A 123 1.24 -14.59 -9.71
N ALA A 124 1.57 -13.46 -9.07
CA ALA A 124 1.92 -12.22 -9.72
C ALA A 124 3.44 -12.13 -9.87
N ASP A 125 3.90 -11.85 -11.09
CA ASP A 125 5.31 -11.57 -11.33
C ASP A 125 5.69 -10.15 -10.89
N HIS A 126 6.97 -9.81 -11.06
CA HIS A 126 7.52 -8.52 -10.70
C HIS A 126 6.81 -7.34 -11.37
N ASN A 127 6.35 -7.49 -12.62
CA ASN A 127 5.77 -6.40 -13.37
C ASN A 127 4.30 -6.21 -13.01
N VAL A 128 3.55 -7.31 -12.86
CA VAL A 128 2.14 -7.27 -12.42
C VAL A 128 2.03 -6.57 -11.06
N LEU A 129 2.86 -6.96 -10.09
CA LEU A 129 2.83 -6.32 -8.77
C LEU A 129 3.40 -4.89 -8.81
N ALA A 130 4.44 -4.63 -9.60
CA ALA A 130 4.99 -3.27 -9.77
C ALA A 130 3.93 -2.31 -10.33
N GLU A 131 3.22 -2.71 -11.37
CA GLU A 131 2.19 -1.89 -12.01
C GLU A 131 1.07 -1.53 -11.03
N ALA A 132 0.61 -2.49 -10.22
CA ALA A 132 -0.37 -2.25 -9.17
C ALA A 132 0.16 -1.33 -8.05
N LEU A 133 1.48 -1.28 -7.83
CA LEU A 133 2.14 -0.38 -6.87
C LEU A 133 2.64 0.93 -7.50
N ASN A 134 2.27 1.20 -8.75
CA ASN A 134 2.71 2.37 -9.51
C ASN A 134 4.24 2.49 -9.65
N LEU A 135 4.90 1.36 -9.83
CA LEU A 135 6.34 1.22 -10.06
C LEU A 135 6.58 0.72 -11.48
N LYS A 136 7.76 1.01 -12.02
CA LYS A 136 8.19 0.49 -13.32
C LYS A 136 8.50 -0.99 -13.24
N THR A 137 9.17 -1.42 -12.18
CA THR A 137 9.48 -2.82 -11.94
C THR A 137 9.86 -3.06 -10.48
N LEU A 138 9.64 -4.28 -10.00
CA LEU A 138 10.20 -4.77 -8.73
C LEU A 138 11.46 -5.63 -8.93
N ARG A 139 11.90 -5.77 -10.18
CA ARG A 139 13.04 -6.59 -10.56
C ARG A 139 14.32 -5.75 -10.50
N ASN A 140 15.33 -6.23 -9.78
CA ASN A 140 16.66 -5.64 -9.83
C ASN A 140 17.25 -5.83 -11.24
N SER A 141 18.04 -4.89 -11.74
CA SER A 141 18.65 -4.97 -13.08
C SER A 141 19.51 -6.23 -13.29
N ASN A 142 20.07 -6.79 -12.21
CA ASN A 142 20.89 -8.00 -12.23
C ASN A 142 20.07 -9.31 -12.15
N GLU A 143 18.75 -9.23 -11.91
CA GLU A 143 17.88 -10.40 -11.85
C GLU A 143 17.42 -10.83 -13.24
N ARG A 144 17.55 -12.12 -13.54
CA ARG A 144 17.01 -12.69 -14.79
C ARG A 144 15.48 -12.60 -14.80
N PRO A 145 14.86 -12.32 -15.96
CA PRO A 145 13.42 -12.49 -16.11
C PRO A 145 13.02 -13.93 -15.75
N ARG A 146 11.92 -14.08 -15.00
CA ARG A 146 11.31 -15.37 -14.69
C ARG A 146 9.79 -15.23 -14.72
N SER A 147 9.11 -16.25 -15.22
CA SER A 147 7.67 -16.39 -15.01
C SER A 147 7.41 -16.81 -13.56
N PHE A 148 6.26 -16.40 -13.03
CA PHE A 148 5.79 -16.84 -11.72
C PHE A 148 4.73 -17.91 -11.93
N ALA A 149 4.89 -19.04 -11.24
CA ALA A 149 3.83 -20.04 -11.17
C ALA A 149 2.72 -19.57 -10.21
N PRO A 150 1.47 -20.05 -10.36
CA PRO A 150 0.33 -19.57 -9.55
C PRO A 150 0.53 -19.71 -8.03
N ASN A 151 1.26 -20.75 -7.63
CA ASN A 151 1.67 -21.07 -6.25
C ASN A 151 2.92 -20.32 -5.75
N GLN A 152 3.48 -19.42 -6.54
CA GLN A 152 4.61 -18.57 -6.13
C GLN A 152 4.11 -17.22 -5.66
N TYR A 153 4.82 -16.61 -4.72
CA TYR A 153 4.50 -15.27 -4.25
C TYR A 153 5.68 -14.33 -4.38
N LEU A 154 5.36 -13.06 -4.63
CA LEU A 154 6.26 -11.93 -4.46
C LEU A 154 5.76 -11.10 -3.28
N MET A 155 6.57 -10.98 -2.24
CA MET A 155 6.29 -10.17 -1.06
C MET A 155 7.16 -8.93 -1.08
N VAL A 156 6.54 -7.77 -0.86
CA VAL A 156 7.23 -6.49 -0.77
C VAL A 156 6.72 -5.68 0.42
N GLN A 157 7.59 -4.83 0.95
CA GLN A 157 7.23 -3.86 1.96
C GLN A 157 8.05 -2.60 1.75
N LEU A 158 7.40 -1.45 1.81
CA LEU A 158 8.02 -0.14 1.82
C LEU A 158 7.58 0.59 3.08
N LEU A 159 8.48 1.25 3.79
CA LEU A 159 8.11 2.11 4.91
C LEU A 159 8.83 3.42 4.75
N TRP A 160 8.08 4.51 4.66
CA TRP A 160 8.57 5.88 4.59
C TRP A 160 8.08 6.68 5.80
N LEU A 161 9.00 7.08 6.67
CA LEU A 161 8.72 7.91 7.84
C LEU A 161 9.61 9.14 7.77
N GLY A 162 9.01 10.32 7.88
CA GLY A 162 9.72 11.58 7.71
C GLY A 162 8.76 12.75 7.65
N GLN A 163 9.32 13.96 7.61
CA GLN A 163 8.54 15.16 7.30
C GLN A 163 8.08 15.12 5.83
N SER A 164 6.91 15.68 5.54
CA SER A 164 6.31 15.67 4.21
C SER A 164 7.26 16.21 3.13
N GLU A 165 8.00 17.27 3.44
CA GLU A 165 8.95 17.92 2.53
C GLU A 165 10.13 17.00 2.18
N ASP A 166 10.64 16.25 3.16
CA ASP A 166 11.74 15.31 2.94
C ASP A 166 11.25 14.07 2.18
N LEU A 167 10.06 13.54 2.51
CA LEU A 167 9.48 12.41 1.76
C LEU A 167 9.18 12.78 0.30
N GLN A 168 8.79 14.02 0.01
CA GLN A 168 8.65 14.51 -1.37
C GLN A 168 9.97 14.50 -2.14
N LYS A 169 11.12 14.75 -1.49
CA LYS A 169 12.44 14.62 -2.14
C LYS A 169 12.76 13.17 -2.48
N TYR A 170 12.41 12.22 -1.61
CA TYR A 170 12.53 10.78 -1.88
C TYR A 170 11.70 10.37 -3.10
N GLU A 171 10.47 10.86 -3.19
CA GLU A 171 9.60 10.59 -4.34
C GLU A 171 10.14 11.24 -5.63
N ALA A 172 10.51 12.53 -5.58
CA ALA A 172 11.01 13.27 -6.74
C ALA A 172 12.32 12.73 -7.31
N SER A 173 13.17 12.13 -6.46
CA SER A 173 14.44 11.51 -6.87
C SER A 173 14.28 10.10 -7.45
N ASN A 174 13.07 9.53 -7.48
CA ASN A 174 12.82 8.12 -7.79
C ASN A 174 13.62 7.17 -6.88
N TRP A 175 13.82 7.53 -5.60
CA TRP A 175 14.68 6.77 -4.69
C TRP A 175 14.34 5.27 -4.65
N LEU A 176 13.05 4.90 -4.61
CA LEU A 176 12.65 3.50 -4.53
C LEU A 176 13.08 2.68 -5.75
N GLU A 177 12.95 3.23 -6.96
CA GLU A 177 13.41 2.57 -8.19
C GLU A 177 14.93 2.41 -8.19
N GLN A 178 15.67 3.39 -7.64
CA GLN A 178 17.11 3.29 -7.47
C GLN A 178 17.49 2.17 -6.48
N GLN A 179 16.78 2.06 -5.34
CA GLN A 179 16.99 0.99 -4.35
C GLN A 179 16.68 -0.39 -4.93
N ILE A 180 15.58 -0.53 -5.68
CA ILE A 180 15.26 -1.77 -6.40
C ILE A 180 16.38 -2.13 -7.36
N GLY A 181 16.96 -1.14 -8.04
CA GLY A 181 18.15 -1.27 -8.90
C GLY A 181 19.46 -1.57 -8.16
N GLY A 182 19.48 -1.55 -6.82
CA GLY A 182 20.66 -1.81 -6.00
C GLY A 182 21.53 -0.57 -5.72
N ASN A 183 21.04 0.63 -6.04
CA ASN A 183 21.71 1.88 -5.69
C ASN A 183 21.25 2.33 -4.30
N ASN A 184 22.20 2.39 -3.36
CA ASN A 184 21.96 2.76 -1.97
C ASN A 184 22.45 4.18 -1.62
N THR A 185 22.59 5.05 -2.61
CA THR A 185 23.05 6.44 -2.38
C THR A 185 22.03 7.18 -1.52
N PRO A 186 22.43 7.71 -0.35
CA PRO A 186 21.57 8.58 0.46
C PRO A 186 21.20 9.85 -0.30
N LEU A 187 20.04 10.44 0.03
CA LEU A 187 19.68 11.75 -0.50
C LEU A 187 20.31 12.86 0.34
N ASP A 188 20.79 13.89 -0.34
CA ASP A 188 21.28 15.12 0.29
C ASP A 188 20.11 16.01 0.77
N ASP A 189 20.43 17.01 1.61
CA ASP A 189 19.51 18.06 2.06
C ASP A 189 18.26 17.62 2.85
N ILE A 190 18.31 16.45 3.49
CA ILE A 190 17.28 16.00 4.44
C ILE A 190 17.37 16.81 5.73
N GLN A 191 16.25 17.42 6.14
CA GLN A 191 16.22 18.40 7.24
C GLN A 191 15.91 17.76 8.60
N GLY A 192 15.11 16.69 8.61
CA GLY A 192 14.70 15.99 9.83
C GLY A 192 15.12 14.51 9.87
N PRO A 193 14.81 13.81 10.98
CA PRO A 193 14.87 12.37 11.00
C PRO A 193 14.04 11.78 9.86
N VAL A 194 14.61 10.81 9.15
CA VAL A 194 13.92 10.04 8.11
C VAL A 194 14.30 8.56 8.27
N ILE A 195 13.30 7.70 8.19
CA ILE A 195 13.48 6.25 8.07
C ILE A 195 12.85 5.81 6.76
N THR A 196 13.66 5.19 5.91
CA THR A 196 13.19 4.52 4.70
C THR A 196 13.63 3.06 4.70
N SER A 197 12.71 2.17 4.38
CA SER A 197 12.98 0.73 4.30
C SER A 197 12.24 0.14 3.11
N PHE A 198 12.94 -0.66 2.31
CA PHE A 198 12.33 -1.47 1.27
C PHE A 198 12.81 -2.92 1.41
N SER A 199 11.88 -3.86 1.38
CA SER A 199 12.19 -5.28 1.34
C SER A 199 11.42 -5.97 0.23
N LYS A 200 12.04 -7.01 -0.31
CA LYS A 200 11.48 -7.89 -1.33
C LYS A 200 11.87 -9.32 -1.02
N SER A 201 10.91 -10.23 -1.09
CA SER A 201 11.20 -11.67 -1.03
C SER A 201 10.30 -12.45 -1.98
N ILE A 202 10.82 -13.58 -2.45
CA ILE A 202 10.08 -14.52 -3.30
C ILE A 202 9.99 -15.83 -2.53
N GLY A 203 8.87 -16.52 -2.70
CA GLY A 203 8.69 -17.87 -2.16
C GLY A 203 7.59 -18.61 -2.90
N GLU A 204 7.20 -19.74 -2.34
CA GLU A 204 6.14 -20.60 -2.86
C GLU A 204 5.18 -20.95 -1.72
N VAL A 205 4.05 -21.58 -2.02
CA VAL A 205 3.07 -22.06 -1.04
C VAL A 205 2.66 -23.51 -1.35
N ASN A 206 3.65 -24.37 -1.61
CA ASN A 206 3.46 -25.74 -2.08
C ASN A 206 3.43 -26.79 -0.98
N SER A 207 3.87 -26.43 0.21
CA SER A 207 3.92 -27.31 1.37
C SER A 207 3.54 -26.56 2.65
N GLU A 208 3.21 -27.29 3.71
CA GLU A 208 2.95 -26.71 5.03
C GLU A 208 4.16 -25.90 5.54
N ASN A 209 5.37 -26.36 5.23
CA ASN A 209 6.58 -25.63 5.56
C ASN A 209 6.65 -24.29 4.83
N ASP A 210 6.26 -24.25 3.56
CA ASP A 210 6.23 -23.02 2.78
C ASP A 210 5.18 -22.03 3.30
N MET A 211 4.00 -22.53 3.69
CA MET A 211 2.96 -21.73 4.36
C MET A 211 3.47 -21.13 5.67
N ARG A 212 4.15 -21.93 6.50
CA ARG A 212 4.78 -21.45 7.73
C ARG A 212 5.84 -20.39 7.46
N ILE A 213 6.65 -20.55 6.41
CA ILE A 213 7.66 -19.55 6.01
C ILE A 213 6.97 -18.26 5.55
N LEU A 214 5.91 -18.34 4.75
CA LEU A 214 5.13 -17.17 4.32
C LEU A 214 4.62 -16.37 5.52
N PHE A 215 3.90 -17.02 6.44
CA PHE A 215 3.33 -16.33 7.60
C PHE A 215 4.37 -15.84 8.59
N SER A 216 5.48 -16.58 8.78
CA SER A 216 6.62 -16.09 9.56
C SER A 216 7.21 -14.81 8.95
N ARG A 217 7.38 -14.76 7.63
CA ARG A 217 7.87 -13.57 6.92
C ARG A 217 6.90 -12.39 7.00
N ILE A 218 5.59 -12.66 6.91
CA ILE A 218 4.56 -11.63 7.12
C ILE A 218 4.67 -11.07 8.53
N SER A 219 4.70 -11.92 9.57
CA SER A 219 4.82 -11.48 10.96
C SER A 219 6.07 -10.63 11.17
N SER A 220 7.23 -11.10 10.71
CA SER A 220 8.49 -10.34 10.84
C SER A 220 8.44 -9.00 10.09
N GLY A 221 7.80 -8.94 8.92
CA GLY A 221 7.60 -7.67 8.21
C GLY A 221 6.72 -6.69 8.98
N VAL A 222 5.63 -7.18 9.56
CA VAL A 222 4.74 -6.36 10.40
C VAL A 222 5.48 -5.86 11.64
N GLU A 223 6.14 -6.75 12.38
CA GLU A 223 6.96 -6.42 13.56
C GLU A 223 8.02 -5.37 13.22
N HIS A 224 8.74 -5.55 12.11
CA HIS A 224 9.74 -4.59 11.63
C HIS A 224 9.13 -3.21 11.41
N ALA A 225 7.96 -3.12 10.77
CA ALA A 225 7.32 -1.82 10.54
C ALA A 225 6.93 -1.11 11.84
N TYR A 226 6.44 -1.83 12.85
CA TYR A 226 6.14 -1.26 14.16
C TYR A 226 7.41 -0.80 14.90
N ALA A 227 8.47 -1.61 14.88
CA ALA A 227 9.76 -1.25 15.47
C ALA A 227 10.34 0.03 14.85
N GLN A 228 10.30 0.14 13.52
CA GLN A 228 10.77 1.33 12.80
C GLN A 228 9.93 2.58 13.11
N ARG A 229 8.60 2.45 13.28
CA ARG A 229 7.76 3.58 13.71
C ARG A 229 8.10 4.04 15.12
N ALA A 230 8.33 3.10 16.05
CA ALA A 230 8.74 3.43 17.41
C ALA A 230 10.13 4.12 17.44
N GLU A 231 11.09 3.62 16.65
CA GLU A 231 12.42 4.22 16.48
C GLU A 231 12.31 5.65 15.94
N TYR A 232 11.50 5.87 14.90
CA TYR A 232 11.27 7.19 14.34
C TYR A 232 10.77 8.20 15.39
N LEU A 233 9.79 7.82 16.22
CA LEU A 233 9.30 8.70 17.28
C LEU A 233 10.39 9.03 18.31
N ALA A 234 11.25 8.08 18.65
CA ALA A 234 12.37 8.32 19.54
C ALA A 234 13.38 9.31 18.92
N LEU A 235 13.67 9.19 17.62
CA LEU A 235 14.55 10.12 16.89
C LEU A 235 13.96 11.55 16.88
N VAL A 236 12.67 11.67 16.57
CA VAL A 236 11.98 12.97 16.57
C VAL A 236 12.02 13.60 17.96
N ALA A 237 11.71 12.85 19.02
CA ALA A 237 11.76 13.35 20.39
C ALA A 237 13.16 13.82 20.82
N ASN A 238 14.21 13.16 20.34
CA ASN A 238 15.60 13.54 20.64
C ASN A 238 16.07 14.76 19.85
N SER A 239 15.57 14.97 18.63
CA SER A 239 15.90 16.14 17.80
C SER A 239 15.34 17.48 18.31
N GLN A 240 14.38 17.42 19.25
CA GLN A 240 13.73 18.60 19.84
C GLN A 240 14.36 19.06 21.16
N LYS A 241 15.37 18.35 21.66
CA LYS A 241 16.11 18.69 22.88
C LYS A 241 17.39 19.43 22.55
#